data_AF-A0A954NKA2-F1
#
_entry.id   AF-A0A954NKA2-F1
#
_cell.length_a   1.000
_cell.length_b   1.000
_cell.length_c   1.000
_cell.angle_alpha   90.00
_cell.angle_beta   90.00
_cell.angle_gamma   90.00
#
_symmetry.space_group_name_H-M   'P 1'
#
loop_
_entity.id
_entity.type
_entity.pdbx_description
1 polymer ?
#
loop_
_entity_poly.entity_id
_entity_poly.type
_entity_poly.pdbx_seq_one_letter_code
_entity_poly.pdbx_strand_id
1 'polypeptide(L)'
;MSAGQQSSDDRSVPDFVADDSLLDRPVLPAEWLQDLSPDFAHTAQRIMRGIERGDSPVRLLQMLETVMNQAGRSAAETAHALFLLPYLIEQPDELLTAWELTARWSTPFADEPEVRNLRAAVAGEFRMVIDEWADEATGDMEEGLDALRDALPSLESIEADFEASVRLAPESVTARLRAASWYIDQDRLVDAMRLLREASRLDPSHPLVALRFSECARLVSRLDEAREVLLACLRERENPEVLLEAAIVCGETRHWDESIGLAERYEARQKRPLWARYLRAVGCYELERWDEALADIERERVVLQDDEDFHLVALTASVLLRQGSIEAGRAAASAVLSQSWADTTNLPEWSLMEVLTRLWVALETSDQNDLAIQLTRRSVVAGIALPDLFQRQRESERERTGLRVHEVTVQQPLPENWLNHPGCLPDEEEWTGYEVTWEVLAVDTDDAINRVLEWQTIDQPEPPVIKDVRWTGETRDDRPGILLQGKRVKSEE
;
A
#
# COMPACT_ATOMS: atom_id res chain seq x y z
N MET A 1 -5.59 28.30 49.73
CA MET A 1 -4.46 28.50 48.80
C MET A 1 -4.21 27.17 48.13
N SER A 2 -4.85 26.98 46.98
CA SER A 2 -4.88 25.73 46.22
C SER A 2 -4.07 25.97 44.96
N ALA A 3 -2.99 25.21 44.77
CA ALA A 3 -2.28 25.15 43.50
C ALA A 3 -3.16 24.35 42.54
N GLY A 4 -3.67 25.03 41.51
CA GLY A 4 -4.43 24.39 40.44
C GLY A 4 -3.48 23.59 39.55
N GLN A 5 -3.84 22.32 39.33
CA GLN A 5 -3.36 21.56 38.18
C GLN A 5 -3.81 22.29 36.91
N GLN A 6 -2.86 22.83 36.15
CA GLN A 6 -3.09 23.12 34.74
C GLN A 6 -3.06 21.77 34.00
N SER A 7 -4.14 21.43 33.31
CA SER A 7 -4.10 20.38 32.30
C SER A 7 -3.16 20.84 31.19
N SER A 8 -2.16 20.03 30.86
CA SER A 8 -1.38 20.18 29.63
C SER A 8 -2.28 19.77 28.47
N ASP A 9 -3.05 20.73 27.99
CA ASP A 9 -3.71 20.64 26.69
C ASP A 9 -2.61 20.67 25.62
N ASP A 10 -2.21 19.50 25.11
CA ASP A 10 -1.32 19.37 23.96
C ASP A 10 -2.11 19.78 22.70
N ARG A 11 -2.17 21.09 22.46
CA ARG A 11 -2.89 21.73 21.34
C ARG A 11 -1.95 22.17 20.22
N SER A 12 -0.72 21.64 20.18
CA SER A 12 0.34 22.23 19.36
C SER A 12 0.23 21.90 17.86
N VAL A 13 -0.46 20.83 17.47
CA VAL A 13 -1.01 20.56 16.11
C VAL A 13 -2.18 19.57 16.25
N PRO A 14 -3.42 19.91 15.85
CA PRO A 14 -4.59 19.03 15.93
C PRO A 14 -4.49 17.77 15.06
N ASP A 15 -5.21 16.74 15.52
CA ASP A 15 -5.40 15.46 14.83
C ASP A 15 -5.75 15.66 13.35
N PHE A 16 -4.96 15.03 12.47
CA PHE A 16 -5.25 15.01 11.04
C PHE A 16 -6.55 14.27 10.81
N VAL A 17 -7.65 15.03 10.65
CA VAL A 17 -8.95 14.50 10.24
C VAL A 17 -9.63 15.35 9.16
N ALA A 18 -9.84 14.67 8.03
CA ALA A 18 -11.02 14.68 7.17
C ALA A 18 -11.20 15.83 6.17
N ASP A 19 -10.75 15.68 4.94
CA ASP A 19 -11.77 15.43 3.90
C ASP A 19 -11.15 15.10 2.54
N ASP A 20 -9.83 15.18 2.44
CA ASP A 20 -9.16 15.61 1.23
C ASP A 20 -7.65 15.58 1.61
N SER A 21 -6.76 15.13 0.72
CA SER A 21 -5.29 15.13 0.93
C SER A 21 -4.82 16.49 1.52
N LEU A 22 -3.60 16.61 2.08
CA LEU A 22 -3.03 17.94 2.34
C LEU A 22 -3.09 18.85 1.09
N LEU A 23 -3.17 18.24 -0.09
CA LEU A 23 -3.41 18.87 -1.39
C LEU A 23 -4.84 19.37 -1.62
N ASP A 24 -5.83 18.80 -0.94
CA ASP A 24 -7.24 19.09 -1.17
C ASP A 24 -7.86 19.96 -0.02
N ARG A 25 -7.11 20.22 1.07
CA ARG A 25 -7.49 21.21 2.10
C ARG A 25 -6.71 22.54 1.95
N PRO A 26 -7.28 23.58 1.31
CA PRO A 26 -6.64 24.91 1.15
C PRO A 26 -6.22 25.62 2.45
N VAL A 27 -6.76 25.20 3.60
CA VAL A 27 -6.82 25.99 4.82
C VAL A 27 -6.34 25.20 6.02
N LEU A 28 -5.30 25.71 6.69
CA LEU A 28 -4.91 25.22 8.00
C LEU A 28 -6.09 25.46 8.95
N PRO A 29 -6.56 24.44 9.68
CA PRO A 29 -7.67 24.61 10.59
C PRO A 29 -7.40 25.75 11.58
N ALA A 30 -8.44 26.49 11.97
CA ALA A 30 -8.27 27.68 12.81
C ALA A 30 -7.55 27.34 14.12
N GLU A 31 -7.81 26.17 14.69
CA GLU A 31 -7.11 25.66 15.88
C GLU A 31 -5.59 25.51 15.71
N TRP A 32 -5.06 25.27 14.51
CA TRP A 32 -3.60 25.20 14.25
C TRP A 32 -2.95 26.58 14.35
N LEU A 33 -3.73 27.64 14.13
CA LEU A 33 -3.25 29.01 14.06
C LEU A 33 -3.40 29.77 15.39
N GLN A 34 -4.09 29.19 16.38
CA GLN A 34 -4.50 29.90 17.61
C GLN A 34 -3.31 30.39 18.45
N ASP A 35 -2.23 29.62 18.47
CA ASP A 35 -1.04 29.91 19.28
C ASP A 35 0.10 30.55 18.48
N LEU A 36 -0.14 30.86 17.19
CA LEU A 36 0.85 31.45 16.29
C LEU A 36 0.72 32.98 16.28
N SER A 37 1.82 33.67 15.99
CA SER A 37 1.75 35.11 15.76
C SER A 37 0.85 35.42 14.55
N PRO A 38 0.10 36.54 14.55
CA PRO A 38 -0.83 36.84 13.46
C PRO A 38 -0.17 36.91 12.08
N ASP A 39 1.07 37.37 11.99
CA ASP A 39 1.83 37.45 10.75
C ASP A 39 2.31 36.08 10.26
N PHE A 40 2.76 35.20 11.17
CA PHE A 40 3.10 33.82 10.81
C PHE A 40 1.86 33.05 10.39
N ALA A 41 0.78 33.09 11.19
CA ALA A 41 -0.48 32.43 10.88
C ALA A 41 -1.02 32.84 9.50
N HIS A 42 -1.00 34.14 9.20
CA HIS A 42 -1.40 34.66 7.90
C HIS A 42 -0.50 34.14 6.77
N THR A 43 0.81 34.06 7.00
CA THR A 43 1.78 33.59 6.00
C THR A 43 1.65 32.09 5.76
N ALA A 44 1.59 31.27 6.80
CA ALA A 44 1.36 29.83 6.70
C ALA A 44 0.06 29.51 5.96
N GLN A 45 -1.02 30.22 6.29
CA GLN A 45 -2.30 30.09 5.60
C GLN A 45 -2.22 30.51 4.11
N ARG A 46 -1.39 31.51 3.78
CA ARG A 46 -1.16 31.91 2.39
C ARG A 46 -0.32 30.89 1.62
N ILE A 47 0.64 30.24 2.29
CA ILE A 47 1.47 29.18 1.72
C ILE A 47 0.60 27.98 1.35
N MET A 48 -0.25 27.48 2.26
CA MET A 48 -1.12 26.33 1.96
C MET A 48 -2.05 26.57 0.76
N ARG A 49 -2.67 27.74 0.68
CA ARG A 49 -3.46 28.16 -0.49
C ARG A 49 -2.61 28.38 -1.74
N GLY A 50 -1.31 28.62 -1.58
CA GLY A 50 -0.37 28.73 -2.68
C GLY A 50 -0.08 27.37 -3.27
N ILE A 51 0.27 26.39 -2.43
CA ILE A 51 0.51 24.99 -2.80
C ILE A 51 -0.68 24.44 -3.60
N GLU A 52 -1.89 24.57 -3.06
CA GLU A 52 -3.12 24.10 -3.73
C GLU A 52 -3.35 24.76 -5.11
N ARG A 53 -3.01 26.05 -5.25
CA ARG A 53 -3.16 26.78 -6.52
C ARG A 53 -2.03 26.51 -7.52
N GLY A 54 -1.02 25.71 -7.14
CA GLY A 54 0.20 25.53 -7.93
C GLY A 54 1.01 26.82 -8.04
N ASP A 55 1.01 27.67 -7.00
CA ASP A 55 1.92 28.80 -6.93
C ASP A 55 3.38 28.28 -6.83
N SER A 56 4.32 28.95 -7.49
CA SER A 56 5.75 28.58 -7.49
C SER A 56 6.28 28.35 -6.06
N PRO A 57 6.80 27.14 -5.73
CA PRO A 57 7.30 26.82 -4.40
C PRO A 57 8.51 27.67 -4.01
N VAL A 58 9.39 28.04 -4.93
CA VAL A 58 10.46 29.04 -4.69
C VAL A 58 9.90 30.32 -4.06
N ARG A 59 8.79 30.83 -4.60
CA ARG A 59 8.13 32.04 -4.07
C ARG A 59 7.53 31.78 -2.69
N LEU A 60 6.92 30.62 -2.47
CA LEU A 60 6.32 30.25 -1.19
C LEU A 60 7.39 30.03 -0.11
N LEU A 61 8.53 29.43 -0.47
CA LEU A 61 9.70 29.24 0.37
C LEU A 61 10.29 30.59 0.79
N GLN A 62 10.45 31.53 -0.16
CA GLN A 62 10.89 32.90 0.15
C GLN A 62 9.93 33.60 1.13
N MET A 63 8.62 33.37 1.01
CA MET A 63 7.64 33.89 1.96
C MET A 63 7.82 33.29 3.36
N LEU A 64 8.01 31.96 3.44
CA LEU A 64 8.25 31.25 4.70
C LEU A 64 9.55 31.73 5.35
N GLU A 65 10.63 31.85 4.59
CA GLU A 65 11.91 32.33 5.08
C GLU A 65 11.82 33.77 5.56
N THR A 66 11.13 34.65 4.81
CA THR A 66 10.96 36.05 5.20
C THR A 66 10.25 36.18 6.55
N VAL A 67 9.22 35.36 6.80
CA VAL A 67 8.51 35.40 8.09
C VAL A 67 9.36 34.77 9.20
N MET A 68 10.07 33.66 8.93
CA MET A 68 10.92 32.99 9.91
C MET A 68 12.17 33.77 10.31
N ASN A 69 12.70 34.62 9.45
CA ASN A 69 13.86 35.47 9.76
C ASN A 69 13.54 36.68 10.66
N GLN A 70 12.27 36.87 11.04
CA GLN A 70 11.90 37.88 12.03
C GLN A 70 12.26 37.38 13.45
N ALA A 71 12.73 38.29 14.31
CA ALA A 71 13.15 37.92 15.66
C ALA A 71 11.97 37.46 16.53
N GLY A 72 12.22 36.50 17.42
CA GLY A 72 11.27 36.08 18.45
C GLY A 72 10.28 35.00 18.03
N ARG A 73 10.59 34.21 16.98
CA ARG A 73 9.79 33.03 16.64
C ARG A 73 9.78 32.02 17.78
N SER A 74 8.64 31.37 17.96
CA SER A 74 8.39 30.34 18.97
C SER A 74 8.72 28.94 18.44
N ALA A 75 8.83 27.98 19.35
CA ALA A 75 8.96 26.57 19.01
C ALA A 75 7.80 26.07 18.13
N ALA A 76 6.57 26.52 18.41
CA ALA A 76 5.39 26.17 17.64
C ALA A 76 5.46 26.69 16.20
N GLU A 77 5.89 27.94 16.00
CA GLU A 77 6.09 28.50 14.65
C GLU A 77 7.23 27.79 13.91
N THR A 78 8.32 27.45 14.59
CA THR A 78 9.39 26.63 14.01
C THR A 78 8.87 25.26 13.58
N ALA A 79 8.11 24.57 14.43
CA ALA A 79 7.49 23.28 14.08
C ALA A 79 6.62 23.42 12.83
N HIS A 80 5.74 24.42 12.76
CA HIS A 80 4.93 24.66 11.56
C HIS A 80 5.76 24.96 10.32
N ALA A 81 6.86 25.71 10.44
CA ALA A 81 7.76 25.97 9.32
C ALA A 81 8.45 24.70 8.83
N LEU A 82 8.92 23.84 9.74
CA LEU A 82 9.52 22.54 9.39
C LEU A 82 8.50 21.61 8.72
N PHE A 83 7.26 21.59 9.20
CA PHE A 83 6.18 20.82 8.60
C PHE A 83 5.89 21.26 7.15
N LEU A 84 5.89 22.56 6.88
CA LEU A 84 5.61 23.08 5.54
C LEU A 84 6.77 22.86 4.55
N LEU A 85 8.01 22.78 5.04
CA LEU A 85 9.20 22.88 4.20
C LEU A 85 9.29 21.81 3.09
N PRO A 86 9.04 20.51 3.34
CA PRO A 86 9.11 19.49 2.28
C PRO A 86 8.15 19.76 1.11
N TYR A 87 7.02 20.43 1.35
CA TYR A 87 6.05 20.79 0.31
C TYR A 87 6.48 21.98 -0.56
N LEU A 88 7.59 22.64 -0.21
CA LEU A 88 8.09 23.84 -0.89
C LEU A 88 9.36 23.58 -1.69
N ILE A 89 9.68 22.32 -1.93
CA ILE A 89 10.87 21.88 -2.66
C ILE A 89 10.39 21.22 -3.94
N GLU A 90 10.83 21.76 -5.07
CA GLU A 90 10.52 21.22 -6.40
C GLU A 90 11.72 20.53 -7.03
N GLN A 91 12.93 20.97 -6.68
CA GLN A 91 14.15 20.55 -7.36
C GLN A 91 15.21 20.01 -6.38
N PRO A 92 16.01 19.01 -6.80
CA PRO A 92 17.12 18.44 -6.04
C PRO A 92 18.12 19.44 -5.48
N ASP A 93 18.46 20.47 -6.25
CA ASP A 93 19.43 21.49 -5.87
C ASP A 93 18.92 22.44 -4.77
N GLU A 94 17.61 22.44 -4.49
CA GLU A 94 17.01 23.21 -3.40
C GLU A 94 17.13 22.51 -2.04
N LEU A 95 17.31 21.18 -2.01
CA LEU A 95 17.28 20.36 -0.80
C LEU A 95 18.36 20.76 0.22
N LEU A 96 19.59 21.03 -0.23
CA LEU A 96 20.68 21.44 0.66
C LEU A 96 20.35 22.77 1.34
N THR A 97 19.86 23.75 0.57
CA THR A 97 19.43 25.04 1.10
C THR A 97 18.29 24.86 2.10
N ALA A 98 17.30 24.00 1.77
CA ALA A 98 16.20 23.70 2.67
C ALA A 98 16.69 23.03 3.98
N TRP A 99 17.68 22.15 3.91
CA TRP A 99 18.26 21.54 5.11
C TRP A 99 19.00 22.56 5.98
N GLU A 100 19.74 23.51 5.37
CA GLU A 100 20.37 24.61 6.09
C GLU A 100 19.33 25.49 6.80
N LEU A 101 18.20 25.78 6.15
CA LEU A 101 17.06 26.47 6.78
C LEU A 101 16.51 25.69 7.96
N THR A 102 16.32 24.37 7.79
CA THR A 102 15.87 23.46 8.85
C THR A 102 16.78 23.53 10.07
N ALA A 103 18.08 23.32 9.87
CA ALA A 103 19.07 23.38 10.95
C ALA A 103 19.08 24.75 11.63
N ARG A 104 19.00 25.84 10.85
CA ARG A 104 18.97 27.21 11.36
C ARG A 104 17.74 27.50 12.23
N TRP A 105 16.55 27.08 11.79
CA TRP A 105 15.30 27.34 12.50
C TRP A 105 15.11 26.43 13.71
N SER A 106 15.58 25.18 13.64
CA SER A 106 15.37 24.18 14.70
C SER A 106 16.38 24.31 15.85
N THR A 107 17.60 24.80 15.60
CA THR A 107 18.68 24.83 16.61
C THR A 107 18.29 25.54 17.93
N PRO A 108 17.59 26.69 17.93
CA PRO A 108 17.16 27.35 19.17
C PRO A 108 16.17 26.54 20.01
N PHE A 109 15.49 25.56 19.40
CA PHE A 109 14.43 24.75 19.99
C PHE A 109 14.78 23.25 19.95
N ALA A 110 16.07 22.92 19.96
CA ALA A 110 16.53 21.54 19.81
C ALA A 110 16.01 20.60 20.92
N ASP A 111 15.63 21.12 22.08
CA ASP A 111 15.06 20.37 23.21
C ASP A 111 13.53 20.32 23.22
N GLU A 112 12.87 21.06 22.33
CA GLU A 112 11.42 21.02 22.19
C GLU A 112 11.02 19.73 21.44
N PRO A 113 10.16 18.87 22.02
CA PRO A 113 9.88 17.54 21.48
C PRO A 113 9.37 17.58 20.05
N GLU A 114 8.44 18.50 19.75
CA GLU A 114 7.82 18.63 18.42
C GLU A 114 8.82 19.11 17.36
N VAL A 115 9.66 20.09 17.70
CA VAL A 115 10.70 20.59 16.78
C VAL A 115 11.74 19.50 16.49
N ARG A 116 12.15 18.75 17.52
CA ARG A 116 13.06 17.62 17.37
C ARG A 116 12.45 16.53 16.48
N ASN A 117 11.19 16.17 16.72
CA ASN A 117 10.46 15.17 15.94
C ASN A 117 10.37 15.56 14.46
N LEU A 118 9.99 16.82 14.17
CA LEU A 118 9.85 17.31 12.80
C LEU A 118 11.19 17.47 12.09
N ARG A 119 12.25 17.88 12.79
CA ARG A 119 13.60 17.91 12.21
C ARG A 119 14.05 16.51 11.79
N ALA A 120 13.79 15.50 12.61
CA ALA A 120 14.08 14.10 12.27
C ALA A 120 13.26 13.65 11.06
N ALA A 121 11.97 14.00 11.00
CA ALA A 121 11.12 13.72 9.84
C ALA A 121 11.66 14.36 8.55
N VAL A 122 11.97 15.67 8.56
CA VAL A 122 12.55 16.36 7.39
C VAL A 122 13.86 15.70 6.95
N ALA A 123 14.71 15.30 7.88
CA ALA A 123 15.94 14.59 7.54
C ALA A 123 15.69 13.21 6.92
N GLY A 124 14.68 12.48 7.41
CA GLY A 124 14.26 11.19 6.85
C GLY A 124 13.73 11.33 5.42
N GLU A 125 12.80 12.26 5.20
CA GLU A 125 12.24 12.57 3.88
C GLU A 125 13.34 12.93 2.87
N PHE A 126 14.29 13.80 3.25
CA PHE A 126 15.37 14.18 2.34
C PHE A 126 16.30 13.01 2.00
N ARG A 127 16.49 12.04 2.92
CA ARG A 127 17.24 10.83 2.61
C ARG A 127 16.51 9.97 1.58
N MET A 128 15.19 9.79 1.71
CA MET A 128 14.39 9.05 0.73
C MET A 128 14.45 9.70 -0.65
N VAL A 129 14.32 11.03 -0.70
CA VAL A 129 14.40 11.79 -1.95
C VAL A 129 15.79 11.70 -2.60
N ILE A 130 16.88 11.67 -1.80
CA ILE A 130 18.22 11.41 -2.31
C ILE A 130 18.27 10.04 -3.01
N ASP A 131 17.72 9.01 -2.38
CA ASP A 131 17.77 7.65 -2.91
C ASP A 131 16.93 7.51 -4.20
N GLU A 132 15.78 8.18 -4.28
CA GLU A 132 14.93 8.24 -5.48
C GLU A 132 15.64 8.93 -6.66
N TRP A 133 16.40 9.98 -6.40
CA TRP A 133 17.07 10.76 -7.43
C TRP A 133 18.50 10.32 -7.74
N ALA A 134 19.07 9.42 -6.94
CA ALA A 134 20.47 9.00 -7.07
C ALA A 134 20.78 8.39 -8.45
N ASP A 135 19.85 7.59 -8.99
CA ASP A 135 20.06 6.87 -10.25
C ASP A 135 19.97 7.77 -11.49
N GLU A 136 19.30 8.92 -11.38
CA GLU A 136 19.10 9.89 -12.48
C GLU A 136 20.04 11.10 -12.40
N ALA A 137 20.68 11.32 -11.25
CA ALA A 137 21.52 12.48 -11.00
C ALA A 137 22.78 12.48 -11.86
N THR A 138 23.09 13.62 -12.49
CA THR A 138 24.33 13.82 -13.23
C THR A 138 24.92 15.21 -12.98
N GLY A 139 26.26 15.31 -12.98
CA GLY A 139 26.96 16.59 -12.88
C GLY A 139 26.65 17.34 -11.58
N ASP A 140 26.21 18.59 -11.70
CA ASP A 140 25.95 19.48 -10.55
C ASP A 140 24.86 18.94 -9.62
N MET A 141 23.91 18.15 -10.13
CA MET A 141 22.86 17.53 -9.31
C MET A 141 23.41 16.43 -8.40
N GLU A 142 24.31 15.59 -8.93
CA GLU A 142 24.98 14.53 -8.16
C GLU A 142 25.83 15.13 -7.04
N GLU A 143 26.61 16.18 -7.33
CA GLU A 143 27.38 16.92 -6.33
C GLU A 143 26.49 17.54 -5.24
N GLY A 144 25.33 18.07 -5.62
CA GLY A 144 24.34 18.62 -4.69
C GLY A 144 23.74 17.56 -3.75
N LEU A 145 23.37 16.39 -4.28
CA LEU A 145 22.84 15.28 -3.49
C LEU A 145 23.90 14.70 -2.55
N ASP A 146 25.16 14.60 -2.98
CA ASP A 146 26.27 14.18 -2.14
C ASP A 146 26.52 15.16 -0.98
N ALA A 147 26.55 16.47 -1.28
CA ALA A 147 26.70 17.50 -0.25
C ALA A 147 25.56 17.48 0.76
N LEU A 148 24.32 17.23 0.32
CA LEU A 148 23.18 17.04 1.21
C LEU A 148 23.32 15.77 2.05
N ARG A 149 23.72 14.64 1.45
CA ARG A 149 23.90 13.37 2.15
C ARG A 149 24.92 13.50 3.29
N ASP A 150 26.00 14.25 3.06
CA ASP A 150 27.02 14.57 4.06
C ASP A 150 26.52 15.52 5.16
N ALA A 151 25.60 16.43 4.83
CA ALA A 151 25.05 17.40 5.77
C ALA A 151 23.92 16.82 6.65
N LEU A 152 23.24 15.78 6.19
CA LEU A 152 22.13 15.13 6.89
C LEU A 152 22.61 14.27 8.08
N PRO A 153 21.86 14.22 9.19
CA PRO A 153 22.16 13.33 10.30
C PRO A 153 22.15 11.87 9.84
N SER A 154 22.97 11.02 10.47
CA SER A 154 22.95 9.57 10.19
C SER A 154 21.59 8.95 10.56
N LEU A 155 21.27 7.78 10.01
CA LEU A 155 20.02 7.08 10.31
C LEU A 155 19.88 6.80 11.82
N GLU A 156 20.98 6.48 12.51
CA GLU A 156 20.98 6.28 13.96
C GLU A 156 20.70 7.57 14.72
N SER A 157 21.16 8.71 14.21
CA SER A 157 20.86 10.02 14.80
C SER A 157 19.41 10.43 14.58
N ILE A 158 18.83 10.13 13.41
CA ILE A 158 17.41 10.37 13.12
C ILE A 158 16.55 9.53 14.07
N GLU A 159 16.87 8.24 14.22
CA GLU A 159 16.19 7.36 15.17
C GLU A 159 16.29 7.90 16.61
N ALA A 160 17.49 8.29 17.05
CA ALA A 160 17.69 8.82 18.39
C ALA A 160 16.85 10.08 18.66
N ASP A 161 16.67 10.94 17.66
CA ASP A 161 15.83 12.14 17.75
C ASP A 161 14.33 11.77 17.84
N PHE A 162 13.87 10.79 17.05
CA PHE A 162 12.50 10.27 17.17
C PHE A 162 12.24 9.68 18.56
N GLU A 163 13.11 8.78 19.04
CA GLU A 163 12.95 8.22 20.37
C GLU A 163 12.98 9.29 21.47
N ALA A 164 13.89 10.26 21.35
CA ALA A 164 13.99 11.34 22.32
C ALA A 164 12.74 12.21 22.32
N SER A 165 12.17 12.52 21.15
CA SER A 165 10.92 13.28 21.04
C SER A 165 9.75 12.56 21.71
N VAL A 166 9.60 11.24 21.49
CA VAL A 166 8.55 10.43 22.12
C VAL A 166 8.76 10.32 23.63
N ARG A 167 10.01 10.23 24.11
CA ARG A 167 10.32 10.23 25.55
C ARG A 167 10.00 11.58 26.22
N LEU A 168 10.25 12.69 25.52
CA LEU A 168 9.99 14.04 26.04
C LEU A 168 8.50 14.39 26.04
N ALA A 169 7.73 13.87 25.09
CA ALA A 169 6.28 14.04 24.99
C ALA A 169 5.57 12.67 24.97
N PRO A 170 5.49 11.96 26.10
CA PRO A 170 4.94 10.60 26.17
C PRO A 170 3.44 10.52 25.90
N GLU A 171 2.71 11.63 25.86
CA GLU A 171 1.28 11.64 25.50
C GLU A 171 1.05 12.13 24.06
N SER A 172 2.11 12.51 23.32
CA SER A 172 1.97 13.00 21.96
C SER A 172 1.65 11.85 21.00
N VAL A 173 0.46 11.92 20.39
CA VAL A 173 0.02 11.03 19.32
C VAL A 173 0.83 11.29 18.05
N THR A 174 0.98 12.56 17.68
CA THR A 174 1.66 13.00 16.46
C THR A 174 3.14 12.61 16.45
N ALA A 175 3.86 12.76 17.58
CA ALA A 175 5.26 12.36 17.66
C ALA A 175 5.46 10.87 17.41
N ARG A 176 4.56 10.02 17.96
CA ARG A 176 4.57 8.57 17.72
C ARG A 176 4.21 8.21 16.30
N LEU A 177 3.20 8.88 15.74
CA LEU A 177 2.75 8.66 14.37
C LEU A 177 3.88 8.92 13.38
N ARG A 178 4.56 10.09 13.47
CA ARG A 178 5.68 10.41 12.58
C ARG A 178 6.85 9.45 12.74
N ALA A 179 7.20 9.10 13.98
CA ALA A 179 8.24 8.11 14.24
C ALA A 179 7.87 6.72 13.67
N ALA A 180 6.61 6.33 13.78
CA ALA A 180 6.13 5.08 13.22
C ALA A 180 6.14 5.07 11.70
N SER A 181 5.72 6.16 11.04
CA SER A 181 5.82 6.31 9.59
C SER A 181 7.26 6.14 9.13
N TRP A 182 8.22 6.83 9.77
CA TRP A 182 9.63 6.64 9.47
C TRP A 182 10.08 5.17 9.62
N TYR A 183 9.65 4.48 10.69
CA TYR A 183 9.98 3.06 10.84
C TYR A 183 9.33 2.17 9.76
N ILE A 184 8.16 2.52 9.21
CA ILE A 184 7.58 1.80 8.05
C ILE A 184 8.50 1.97 6.84
N ASP A 185 8.93 3.20 6.56
CA ASP A 185 9.79 3.51 5.41
C ASP A 185 11.17 2.83 5.51
N GLN A 186 11.61 2.52 6.72
CA GLN A 186 12.84 1.74 6.98
C GLN A 186 12.61 0.22 7.07
N ASP A 187 11.43 -0.28 6.69
CA ASP A 187 11.00 -1.69 6.81
C ASP A 187 11.10 -2.27 8.23
N ARG A 188 11.08 -1.40 9.25
CA ARG A 188 11.10 -1.75 10.68
C ARG A 188 9.68 -1.87 11.23
N LEU A 189 8.90 -2.74 10.60
CA LEU A 189 7.46 -2.87 10.82
C LEU A 189 7.08 -3.21 12.28
N VAL A 190 7.93 -3.94 13.02
CA VAL A 190 7.67 -4.27 14.43
C VAL A 190 7.71 -3.03 15.32
N ASP A 191 8.66 -2.13 15.08
CA ASP A 191 8.83 -0.89 15.85
C ASP A 191 7.71 0.11 15.52
N ALA A 192 7.38 0.25 14.22
CA ALA A 192 6.23 1.01 13.75
C ALA A 192 4.93 0.53 14.39
N MET A 193 4.67 -0.78 14.34
CA MET A 193 3.47 -1.41 14.91
C MET A 193 3.35 -1.17 16.42
N ARG A 194 4.47 -1.15 17.15
CA ARG A 194 4.47 -0.82 18.59
C ARG A 194 4.01 0.62 18.82
N LEU A 195 4.60 1.57 18.11
CA LEU A 195 4.28 3.00 18.25
C LEU A 195 2.85 3.33 17.82
N LEU A 196 2.38 2.75 16.70
CA LEU A 196 0.99 2.94 16.23
C LEU A 196 -0.02 2.38 17.21
N ARG A 197 0.28 1.24 17.86
CA ARG A 197 -0.58 0.68 18.91
C ARG A 197 -0.62 1.54 20.18
N GLU A 198 0.47 2.21 20.50
CA GLU A 198 0.48 3.18 21.60
C GLU A 198 -0.32 4.44 21.21
N ALA A 199 -0.09 4.97 20.01
CA ALA A 199 -0.80 6.14 19.49
C ALA A 199 -2.32 5.91 19.42
N SER A 200 -2.77 4.74 18.95
CA SER A 200 -4.21 4.43 18.84
C SER A 200 -4.90 4.23 20.19
N ARG A 201 -4.15 3.98 21.27
CA ARG A 201 -4.70 3.95 22.64
C ARG A 201 -4.83 5.35 23.23
N LEU A 202 -3.92 6.26 22.86
CA LEU A 202 -3.92 7.64 23.32
C LEU A 202 -5.08 8.41 22.67
N ASP A 203 -5.23 8.28 21.36
CA ASP A 203 -6.40 8.77 20.63
C ASP A 203 -6.98 7.69 19.71
N PRO A 204 -8.00 6.95 20.18
CA PRO A 204 -8.71 5.97 19.35
C PRO A 204 -9.43 6.58 18.16
N SER A 205 -9.72 7.88 18.17
CA SER A 205 -10.47 8.57 17.12
C SER A 205 -9.59 9.11 16.00
N HIS A 206 -8.25 9.04 16.15
CA HIS A 206 -7.30 9.59 15.19
C HIS A 206 -7.29 8.77 13.87
N PRO A 207 -7.80 9.31 12.75
CA PRO A 207 -7.89 8.61 11.47
C PRO A 207 -6.53 8.24 10.91
N LEU A 208 -5.57 9.18 10.88
CA LEU A 208 -4.25 8.90 10.30
C LEU A 208 -3.49 7.80 11.06
N VAL A 209 -3.63 7.74 12.40
CA VAL A 209 -3.11 6.62 13.19
C VAL A 209 -3.78 5.32 12.78
N ALA A 210 -5.11 5.30 12.66
CA ALA A 210 -5.84 4.09 12.26
C ALA A 210 -5.46 3.61 10.85
N LEU A 211 -5.31 4.53 9.90
CA LEU A 211 -4.89 4.23 8.52
C LEU A 211 -3.45 3.70 8.47
N ARG A 212 -2.49 4.39 9.11
CA ARG A 212 -1.09 3.92 9.18
C ARG A 212 -0.96 2.61 9.96
N PHE A 213 -1.78 2.41 10.99
CA PHE A 213 -1.88 1.12 11.68
C PHE A 213 -2.35 0.03 10.71
N SER A 214 -3.41 0.29 9.92
CA SER A 214 -3.91 -0.66 8.93
C SER A 214 -2.84 -1.05 7.92
N GLU A 215 -2.19 -0.07 7.30
CA GLU A 215 -1.09 -0.28 6.36
C GLU A 215 0.02 -1.16 6.94
N CYS A 216 0.55 -0.78 8.11
CA CYS A 216 1.59 -1.55 8.79
C CYS A 216 1.11 -2.96 9.16
N ALA A 217 -0.15 -3.10 9.60
CA ALA A 217 -0.75 -4.37 9.97
C ALA A 217 -0.94 -5.31 8.77
N ARG A 218 -1.28 -4.78 7.59
CA ARG A 218 -1.35 -5.55 6.34
C ARG A 218 0.02 -6.11 5.97
N LEU A 219 1.07 -5.28 6.06
CA LEU A 219 2.45 -5.72 5.78
C LEU A 219 2.96 -6.83 6.71
N VAL A 220 2.48 -6.88 7.95
CA VAL A 220 2.84 -7.95 8.92
C VAL A 220 1.75 -9.03 9.08
N SER A 221 0.77 -9.08 8.18
CA SER A 221 -0.33 -10.07 8.17
C SER A 221 -1.16 -10.11 9.47
N ARG A 222 -1.42 -8.95 10.09
CA ARG A 222 -2.21 -8.77 11.32
C ARG A 222 -3.55 -8.04 11.06
N LEU A 223 -4.28 -8.52 10.07
CA LEU A 223 -5.51 -7.88 9.57
C LEU A 223 -6.63 -7.74 10.62
N ASP A 224 -6.74 -8.69 11.55
CA ASP A 224 -7.74 -8.60 12.63
C ASP A 224 -7.48 -7.42 13.57
N GLU A 225 -6.20 -7.13 13.89
CA GLU A 225 -5.84 -5.95 14.69
C GLU A 225 -6.12 -4.65 13.92
N ALA A 226 -5.84 -4.63 12.60
CA ALA A 226 -6.17 -3.50 11.74
C ALA A 226 -7.67 -3.20 11.79
N ARG A 227 -8.50 -4.22 11.62
CA ARG A 227 -9.95 -4.12 11.68
C ARG A 227 -10.42 -3.53 13.01
N GLU A 228 -9.91 -4.04 14.14
CA GLU A 228 -10.29 -3.56 15.46
C GLU A 228 -9.99 -2.06 15.65
N VAL A 229 -8.80 -1.61 15.22
CA VAL A 229 -8.38 -0.20 15.33
C VAL A 229 -9.22 0.69 14.42
N LEU A 230 -9.44 0.32 13.16
CA LEU A 230 -10.27 1.08 12.22
C LEU A 230 -11.72 1.20 12.72
N LEU A 231 -12.31 0.10 13.21
CA LEU A 231 -13.67 0.12 13.75
C LEU A 231 -13.75 0.94 15.04
N ALA A 232 -12.72 0.94 15.89
CA ALA A 232 -12.67 1.79 17.07
C ALA A 232 -12.67 3.28 16.69
N CYS A 233 -11.86 3.67 15.70
CA CYS A 233 -11.84 5.03 15.16
C CYS A 233 -13.21 5.48 14.67
N LEU A 234 -13.89 4.62 13.88
CA LEU A 234 -15.21 4.92 13.32
C LEU A 234 -16.35 5.02 14.34
N ARG A 235 -16.18 4.52 15.58
CA ARG A 235 -17.18 4.68 16.65
C ARG A 235 -17.20 6.10 17.21
N GLU A 236 -16.02 6.72 17.31
CA GLU A 236 -15.86 8.06 17.87
C GLU A 236 -16.11 9.13 16.81
N ARG A 237 -15.56 8.91 15.60
CA ARG A 237 -15.66 9.86 14.50
C ARG A 237 -15.69 9.13 13.16
N GLU A 238 -16.71 9.42 12.36
CA GLU A 238 -16.72 8.96 10.98
C GLU A 238 -15.74 9.77 10.14
N ASN A 239 -14.90 9.06 9.40
CA ASN A 239 -13.98 9.60 8.42
C ASN A 239 -14.11 8.77 7.13
N PRO A 240 -14.25 9.37 5.94
CA PRO A 240 -14.44 8.61 4.71
C PRO A 240 -13.29 7.69 4.32
N GLU A 241 -12.03 8.10 4.49
CA GLU A 241 -10.87 7.25 4.20
C GLU A 241 -10.85 6.04 5.13
N VAL A 242 -11.11 6.25 6.42
CA VAL A 242 -11.21 5.15 7.41
C VAL A 242 -12.40 4.25 7.09
N LEU A 243 -13.53 4.77 6.58
CA LEU A 243 -14.66 3.95 6.15
C LEU A 243 -14.27 3.03 4.99
N LEU A 244 -13.58 3.55 3.99
CA LEU A 244 -13.12 2.78 2.84
C LEU A 244 -12.10 1.72 3.25
N GLU A 245 -11.07 2.12 4.00
CA GLU A 245 -10.03 1.21 4.48
C GLU A 245 -10.62 0.12 5.38
N ALA A 246 -11.54 0.47 6.28
CA ALA A 246 -12.26 -0.50 7.11
C ALA A 246 -13.09 -1.47 6.26
N ALA A 247 -13.74 -0.99 5.19
CA ALA A 247 -14.50 -1.86 4.29
C ALA A 247 -13.58 -2.86 3.57
N ILE A 248 -12.41 -2.42 3.12
CA ILE A 248 -11.37 -3.26 2.50
C ILE A 248 -10.89 -4.33 3.49
N VAL A 249 -10.43 -3.93 4.68
CA VAL A 249 -9.92 -4.86 5.69
C VAL A 249 -11.00 -5.82 6.19
N CYS A 250 -12.25 -5.38 6.33
CA CYS A 250 -13.37 -6.29 6.63
C CYS A 250 -13.58 -7.32 5.51
N GLY A 251 -13.39 -6.93 4.25
CA GLY A 251 -13.40 -7.85 3.12
C GLY A 251 -12.25 -8.86 3.18
N GLU A 252 -11.01 -8.39 3.39
CA GLU A 252 -9.82 -9.26 3.51
C GLU A 252 -9.94 -10.26 4.68
N THR A 253 -10.59 -9.85 5.78
CA THR A 253 -10.88 -10.72 6.95
C THR A 253 -12.20 -11.49 6.86
N ARG A 254 -12.89 -11.44 5.70
CA ARG A 254 -14.15 -12.16 5.42
C ARG A 254 -15.34 -11.78 6.30
N HIS A 255 -15.33 -10.57 6.87
CA HIS A 255 -16.47 -9.96 7.56
C HIS A 255 -17.38 -9.23 6.56
N TRP A 256 -18.02 -9.99 5.67
CA TRP A 256 -18.72 -9.46 4.49
C TRP A 256 -19.87 -8.49 4.80
N ASP A 257 -20.73 -8.79 5.77
CA ASP A 257 -21.82 -7.88 6.17
C ASP A 257 -21.30 -6.53 6.67
N GLU A 258 -20.19 -6.52 7.42
CA GLU A 258 -19.56 -5.29 7.89
C GLU A 258 -18.92 -4.52 6.74
N SER A 259 -18.22 -5.22 5.84
CA SER A 259 -17.63 -4.62 4.63
C SER A 259 -18.69 -3.91 3.78
N ILE A 260 -19.84 -4.57 3.53
CA ILE A 260 -20.98 -3.98 2.80
C ILE A 260 -21.48 -2.73 3.52
N GLY A 261 -21.75 -2.81 4.83
CA GLY A 261 -22.29 -1.67 5.60
C GLY A 261 -21.33 -0.48 5.67
N LEU A 262 -20.02 -0.73 5.72
CA LEU A 262 -18.99 0.31 5.70
C LEU A 262 -18.89 0.98 4.32
N ALA A 263 -18.91 0.18 3.26
CA ALA A 263 -18.90 0.69 1.89
C ALA A 263 -20.16 1.51 1.56
N GLU A 264 -21.34 1.13 2.07
CA GLU A 264 -22.58 1.93 1.98
C GLU A 264 -22.45 3.28 2.70
N ARG A 265 -21.85 3.28 3.89
CA ARG A 265 -21.59 4.52 4.64
C ARG A 265 -20.57 5.42 3.91
N TYR A 266 -19.55 4.84 3.30
CA TYR A 266 -18.61 5.58 2.46
C TYR A 266 -19.32 6.20 1.23
N GLU A 267 -20.11 5.39 0.52
CA GLU A 267 -20.89 5.82 -0.66
C GLU A 267 -21.78 7.03 -0.36
N ALA A 268 -22.48 7.01 0.78
CA ALA A 268 -23.39 8.08 1.18
C ALA A 268 -22.70 9.43 1.46
N ARG A 269 -21.37 9.47 1.65
CA ARG A 269 -20.60 10.67 2.00
C ARG A 269 -19.82 11.25 0.83
N GLN A 270 -19.57 10.44 -0.20
CA GLN A 270 -18.69 10.83 -1.29
C GLN A 270 -19.47 11.26 -2.53
N LYS A 271 -18.99 12.32 -3.19
CA LYS A 271 -19.58 12.78 -4.47
C LYS A 271 -19.32 11.79 -5.60
N ARG A 272 -18.18 11.11 -5.55
CA ARG A 272 -17.75 10.11 -6.54
C ARG A 272 -17.15 8.90 -5.79
N PRO A 273 -17.99 8.00 -5.25
CA PRO A 273 -17.55 6.90 -4.40
C PRO A 273 -16.98 5.76 -5.25
N LEU A 274 -15.77 5.95 -5.77
CA LEU A 274 -15.05 4.89 -6.49
C LEU A 274 -14.84 3.69 -5.57
N TRP A 275 -14.88 2.48 -6.13
CA TRP A 275 -14.68 1.20 -5.46
C TRP A 275 -15.75 0.81 -4.43
N ALA A 276 -16.59 1.74 -3.98
CA ALA A 276 -17.58 1.48 -2.95
C ALA A 276 -18.55 0.36 -3.36
N ARG A 277 -19.10 0.43 -4.58
CA ARG A 277 -20.07 -0.58 -5.04
C ARG A 277 -19.38 -1.85 -5.48
N TYR A 278 -18.14 -1.77 -5.95
CA TYR A 278 -17.33 -2.97 -6.17
C TYR A 278 -17.14 -3.77 -4.87
N LEU A 279 -16.72 -3.12 -3.77
CA LEU A 279 -16.56 -3.76 -2.47
C LEU A 279 -17.88 -4.37 -1.97
N ARG A 280 -19.00 -3.65 -2.13
CA ARG A 280 -20.34 -4.18 -1.81
C ARG A 280 -20.69 -5.38 -2.67
N ALA A 281 -20.41 -5.34 -3.97
CA ALA A 281 -20.67 -6.44 -4.89
C ALA A 281 -19.86 -7.69 -4.54
N VAL A 282 -18.60 -7.53 -4.13
CA VAL A 282 -17.77 -8.63 -3.62
C VAL A 282 -18.41 -9.23 -2.36
N GLY A 283 -18.78 -8.41 -1.37
CA GLY A 283 -19.47 -8.90 -0.18
C GLY A 283 -20.80 -9.61 -0.49
N CYS A 284 -21.59 -9.06 -1.42
CA CYS A 284 -22.84 -9.68 -1.88
C CYS A 284 -22.59 -11.00 -2.61
N TYR A 285 -21.52 -11.11 -3.42
CA TYR A 285 -21.12 -12.37 -4.06
C TYR A 285 -20.78 -13.44 -3.00
N GLU A 286 -19.99 -13.09 -1.99
CA GLU A 286 -19.58 -14.03 -0.95
C GLU A 286 -20.74 -14.48 -0.05
N LEU A 287 -21.78 -13.64 0.09
CA LEU A 287 -23.02 -13.96 0.80
C LEU A 287 -24.12 -14.55 -0.09
N GLU A 288 -23.80 -14.89 -1.34
CA GLU A 288 -24.73 -15.48 -2.31
C GLU A 288 -25.95 -14.59 -2.65
N ARG A 289 -25.81 -13.27 -2.51
CA ARG A 289 -26.79 -12.23 -2.85
C ARG A 289 -26.61 -11.76 -4.30
N TRP A 290 -26.81 -12.68 -5.24
CA TRP A 290 -26.46 -12.51 -6.66
C TRP A 290 -27.05 -11.26 -7.33
N ASP A 291 -28.35 -11.03 -7.14
CA ASP A 291 -29.06 -9.91 -7.78
C ASP A 291 -28.54 -8.56 -7.27
N GLU A 292 -28.17 -8.47 -6.00
CA GLU A 292 -27.60 -7.27 -5.39
C GLU A 292 -26.18 -7.02 -5.89
N ALA A 293 -25.36 -8.09 -5.99
CA ALA A 293 -24.02 -8.01 -6.56
C ALA A 293 -24.06 -7.49 -8.01
N LEU A 294 -24.92 -8.03 -8.87
CA LEU A 294 -25.07 -7.55 -10.26
C LEU A 294 -25.55 -6.11 -10.33
N ALA A 295 -26.49 -5.71 -9.47
CA ALA A 295 -26.97 -4.33 -9.43
C ALA A 295 -25.88 -3.35 -9.00
N ASP A 296 -25.01 -3.72 -8.06
CA ASP A 296 -23.90 -2.88 -7.63
C ASP A 296 -22.77 -2.81 -8.67
N ILE A 297 -22.46 -3.92 -9.35
CA ILE A 297 -21.51 -3.93 -10.47
C ILE A 297 -21.96 -2.98 -11.58
N GLU A 298 -23.23 -3.04 -11.99
CA GLU A 298 -23.77 -2.17 -13.04
C GLU A 298 -23.68 -0.69 -12.65
N ARG A 299 -23.96 -0.37 -11.38
CA ARG A 299 -23.84 1.00 -10.89
C ARG A 299 -22.39 1.48 -10.80
N GLU A 300 -21.44 0.60 -10.49
CA GLU A 300 -20.02 0.94 -10.48
C GLU A 300 -19.52 1.25 -11.90
N ARG A 301 -19.88 0.40 -12.86
CA ARG A 301 -19.60 0.56 -14.30
C ARG A 301 -20.02 1.93 -14.83
N VAL A 302 -21.23 2.38 -14.46
CA VAL A 302 -21.74 3.72 -14.82
C VAL A 302 -20.91 4.86 -14.23
N VAL A 303 -20.34 4.69 -13.02
CA VAL A 303 -19.50 5.71 -12.35
C VAL A 303 -18.10 5.77 -12.98
N LEU A 304 -17.55 4.62 -13.34
CA LEU A 304 -16.24 4.50 -14.00
C LEU A 304 -16.31 4.97 -15.47
N GLN A 305 -17.48 4.85 -16.11
CA GLN A 305 -17.67 5.10 -17.54
C GLN A 305 -16.82 4.17 -18.41
N ASP A 306 -16.58 2.97 -17.91
CA ASP A 306 -15.81 1.92 -18.57
C ASP A 306 -16.58 0.59 -18.45
N ASP A 307 -16.96 0.03 -19.60
CA ASP A 307 -17.69 -1.24 -19.69
C ASP A 307 -16.76 -2.45 -19.69
N GLU A 308 -15.45 -2.24 -19.86
CA GLU A 308 -14.45 -3.29 -20.04
C GLU A 308 -13.53 -3.46 -18.81
N ASP A 309 -13.81 -2.72 -17.74
CA ASP A 309 -13.07 -2.79 -16.47
C ASP A 309 -12.92 -4.24 -15.98
N PHE A 310 -11.66 -4.71 -15.94
CA PHE A 310 -11.31 -6.12 -15.75
C PHE A 310 -12.01 -6.76 -14.56
N HIS A 311 -11.91 -6.13 -13.39
CA HIS A 311 -12.47 -6.65 -12.14
C HIS A 311 -14.01 -6.73 -12.18
N LEU A 312 -14.67 -5.77 -12.84
CA LEU A 312 -16.13 -5.79 -12.98
C LEU A 312 -16.58 -6.89 -13.93
N VAL A 313 -15.88 -7.10 -15.05
CA VAL A 313 -16.19 -8.17 -16.00
C VAL A 313 -15.97 -9.55 -15.35
N ALA A 314 -14.86 -9.74 -14.62
CA ALA A 314 -14.57 -10.98 -13.92
C ALA A 314 -15.53 -11.27 -12.77
N LEU A 315 -15.91 -10.27 -11.98
CA LEU A 315 -16.92 -10.44 -10.93
C LEU A 315 -18.31 -10.72 -11.53
N THR A 316 -18.67 -10.06 -12.65
CA THR A 316 -19.90 -10.34 -13.40
C THR A 316 -19.96 -11.79 -13.84
N ALA A 317 -18.88 -12.29 -14.45
CA ALA A 317 -18.77 -13.69 -14.87
C ALA A 317 -18.95 -14.64 -13.68
N SER A 318 -18.27 -14.35 -12.57
CA SER A 318 -18.35 -15.14 -11.33
C SER A 318 -19.78 -15.22 -10.79
N VAL A 319 -20.47 -14.08 -10.68
CA VAL A 319 -21.86 -14.02 -10.19
C VAL A 319 -22.81 -14.77 -11.13
N LEU A 320 -22.73 -14.53 -12.44
CA LEU A 320 -23.62 -15.18 -13.42
C LEU A 320 -23.46 -16.69 -13.44
N LEU A 321 -22.23 -17.20 -13.36
CA LEU A 321 -21.96 -18.63 -13.30
C LEU A 321 -22.53 -19.25 -12.01
N ARG A 322 -22.31 -18.60 -10.85
CA ARG A 322 -22.82 -19.07 -9.55
C ARG A 322 -24.34 -19.01 -9.43
N GLN A 323 -24.98 -18.02 -10.09
CA GLN A 323 -26.44 -17.91 -10.16
C GLN A 323 -27.08 -18.94 -11.11
N GLY A 324 -26.29 -19.59 -11.99
CA GLY A 324 -26.76 -20.56 -12.97
C GLY A 324 -27.08 -19.98 -14.36
N SER A 325 -26.75 -18.71 -14.60
CA SER A 325 -26.85 -18.05 -15.91
C SER A 325 -25.65 -18.42 -16.80
N ILE A 326 -25.52 -19.73 -17.10
CA ILE A 326 -24.31 -20.34 -17.67
C ILE A 326 -23.84 -19.68 -18.97
N GLU A 327 -24.74 -19.44 -19.93
CA GLU A 327 -24.35 -18.88 -21.24
C GLU A 327 -23.77 -17.47 -21.11
N ALA A 328 -24.43 -16.60 -20.35
CA ALA A 328 -23.97 -15.23 -20.09
C ALA A 328 -22.68 -15.23 -19.25
N GLY A 329 -22.59 -16.09 -18.24
CA GLY A 329 -21.40 -16.26 -17.41
C GLY A 329 -20.19 -16.75 -18.21
N ARG A 330 -20.36 -17.73 -19.11
CA ARG A 330 -19.30 -18.19 -20.03
C ARG A 330 -18.84 -17.09 -20.97
N ALA A 331 -19.77 -16.31 -21.51
CA ALA A 331 -19.44 -15.20 -22.41
C ALA A 331 -18.60 -14.13 -21.68
N ALA A 332 -19.00 -13.75 -20.47
CA ALA A 332 -18.24 -12.82 -19.64
C ALA A 332 -16.86 -13.38 -19.24
N ALA A 333 -16.77 -14.65 -18.82
CA ALA A 333 -15.50 -15.31 -18.50
C ALA A 333 -14.55 -15.37 -19.72
N SER A 334 -15.10 -15.61 -20.91
CA SER A 334 -14.33 -15.60 -22.15
C SER A 334 -13.80 -14.20 -22.49
N ALA A 335 -14.54 -13.14 -22.14
CA ALA A 335 -14.07 -11.77 -22.28
C ALA A 335 -12.85 -11.50 -21.36
N VAL A 336 -12.92 -11.91 -20.09
CA VAL A 336 -11.77 -11.82 -19.14
C VAL A 336 -10.53 -12.52 -19.69
N LEU A 337 -10.71 -13.71 -20.26
CA LEU A 337 -9.62 -14.51 -20.83
C LEU A 337 -9.09 -13.99 -22.16
N SER A 338 -9.82 -13.08 -22.82
CA SER A 338 -9.40 -12.46 -24.08
C SER A 338 -8.76 -11.08 -23.88
N GLN A 339 -8.99 -10.43 -22.74
CA GLN A 339 -8.36 -9.15 -22.39
C GLN A 339 -6.85 -9.32 -22.15
N SER A 340 -6.08 -8.27 -22.48
CA SER A 340 -4.67 -8.18 -22.06
C SER A 340 -4.63 -7.91 -20.55
N TRP A 341 -3.85 -8.69 -19.80
CA TRP A 341 -3.70 -8.44 -18.36
C TRP A 341 -2.66 -7.36 -18.08
N ALA A 342 -1.76 -7.07 -19.04
CA ALA A 342 -0.83 -5.94 -18.97
C ALA A 342 -1.55 -4.58 -18.89
N ASP A 343 -2.75 -4.48 -19.47
CA ASP A 343 -3.53 -3.23 -19.43
C ASP A 343 -4.28 -3.02 -18.10
N THR A 344 -4.24 -3.99 -17.18
CA THR A 344 -4.97 -3.95 -15.89
C THR A 344 -4.19 -3.19 -14.82
N THR A 345 -4.00 -1.88 -15.03
CA THR A 345 -3.19 -1.01 -14.16
C THR A 345 -3.94 -0.53 -12.90
N ASN A 346 -5.24 -0.74 -12.82
CA ASN A 346 -6.09 -0.29 -11.70
C ASN A 346 -6.19 -1.30 -10.55
N LEU A 347 -5.52 -2.44 -10.62
CA LEU A 347 -5.50 -3.46 -9.58
C LEU A 347 -4.06 -3.85 -9.23
N PRO A 348 -3.69 -3.90 -7.94
CA PRO A 348 -2.45 -4.54 -7.54
C PRO A 348 -2.53 -6.05 -7.80
N GLU A 349 -1.37 -6.69 -8.01
CA GLU A 349 -1.23 -8.12 -8.33
C GLU A 349 -2.06 -9.05 -7.41
N TRP A 350 -2.04 -8.79 -6.10
CA TRP A 350 -2.81 -9.58 -5.13
C TRP A 350 -4.33 -9.44 -5.31
N SER A 351 -4.84 -8.26 -5.69
CA SER A 351 -6.26 -8.05 -5.97
C SER A 351 -6.66 -8.73 -7.28
N LEU A 352 -5.77 -8.73 -8.27
CA LEU A 352 -5.95 -9.49 -9.51
C LEU A 352 -6.08 -10.99 -9.22
N MET A 353 -5.20 -11.55 -8.39
CA MET A 353 -5.27 -12.95 -7.94
C MET A 353 -6.59 -13.28 -7.24
N GLU A 354 -7.07 -12.40 -6.35
CA GLU A 354 -8.33 -12.56 -5.63
C GLU A 354 -9.55 -12.58 -6.57
N VAL A 355 -9.57 -11.71 -7.57
CA VAL A 355 -10.62 -11.67 -8.61
C VAL A 355 -10.61 -12.94 -9.45
N LEU A 356 -9.42 -13.36 -9.90
CA LEU A 356 -9.27 -14.57 -10.72
C LEU A 356 -9.59 -15.84 -9.92
N THR A 357 -9.31 -15.86 -8.62
CA THR A 357 -9.68 -16.98 -7.73
C THR A 357 -11.20 -17.15 -7.69
N ARG A 358 -11.95 -16.06 -7.53
CA ARG A 358 -13.42 -16.09 -7.55
C ARG A 358 -13.96 -16.62 -8.87
N LEU A 359 -13.39 -16.16 -9.98
CA LEU A 359 -13.76 -16.62 -11.31
C LEU A 359 -13.46 -18.11 -11.50
N TRP A 360 -12.28 -18.57 -11.08
CA TRP A 360 -11.89 -19.97 -11.16
C TRP A 360 -12.84 -20.87 -10.36
N VAL A 361 -13.13 -20.51 -9.10
CA VAL A 361 -14.10 -21.24 -8.26
C VAL A 361 -15.47 -21.28 -8.92
N ALA A 362 -15.93 -20.17 -9.50
CA ALA A 362 -17.20 -20.10 -10.20
C ALA A 362 -17.24 -21.00 -11.44
N LEU A 363 -16.17 -21.05 -12.23
CA LEU A 363 -16.03 -21.92 -13.40
C LEU A 363 -16.04 -23.40 -13.01
N GLU A 364 -15.27 -23.78 -11.97
CA GLU A 364 -15.22 -25.16 -11.46
C GLU A 364 -16.57 -25.60 -10.89
N THR A 365 -17.23 -24.75 -10.11
CA THR A 365 -18.52 -25.07 -9.48
C THR A 365 -19.67 -25.19 -10.50
N SER A 366 -19.52 -24.55 -11.66
CA SER A 366 -20.51 -24.59 -12.73
C SER A 366 -20.17 -25.56 -13.86
N ASP A 367 -19.18 -26.46 -13.67
CA ASP A 367 -18.72 -27.46 -14.65
C ASP A 367 -18.17 -26.87 -15.96
N GLN A 368 -17.61 -25.66 -15.92
CA GLN A 368 -17.01 -24.97 -17.08
C GLN A 368 -15.52 -25.30 -17.21
N ASN A 369 -15.22 -26.60 -17.24
CA ASN A 369 -13.86 -27.14 -17.14
C ASN A 369 -12.90 -26.62 -18.22
N ASP A 370 -13.39 -26.36 -19.43
CA ASP A 370 -12.58 -25.83 -20.52
C ASP A 370 -12.03 -24.43 -20.22
N LEU A 371 -12.89 -23.54 -19.73
CA LEU A 371 -12.52 -22.19 -19.33
C LEU A 371 -11.71 -22.19 -18.02
N ALA A 372 -12.04 -23.07 -17.07
CA ALA A 372 -11.27 -23.21 -15.83
C ALA A 372 -9.82 -23.64 -16.11
N ILE A 373 -9.61 -24.59 -17.03
CA ILE A 373 -8.29 -25.01 -17.50
C ILE A 373 -7.58 -23.86 -18.22
N GLN A 374 -8.29 -23.10 -19.08
CA GLN A 374 -7.69 -21.95 -19.76
C GLN A 374 -7.22 -20.87 -18.77
N LEU A 375 -8.06 -20.52 -17.79
CA LEU A 375 -7.71 -19.57 -16.74
C LEU A 375 -6.51 -20.06 -15.93
N THR A 376 -6.54 -21.32 -15.51
CA THR A 376 -5.45 -21.99 -14.80
C THR A 376 -4.11 -21.85 -15.52
N ARG A 377 -4.08 -22.22 -16.81
CA ARG A 377 -2.86 -22.16 -17.62
C ARG A 377 -2.35 -20.73 -17.72
N ARG A 378 -3.26 -19.78 -17.96
CA ARG A 378 -2.91 -18.36 -18.07
C ARG A 378 -2.37 -17.80 -16.76
N SER A 379 -2.97 -18.12 -15.61
CA SER A 379 -2.50 -17.69 -14.29
C SER A 379 -1.10 -18.22 -13.98
N VAL A 380 -0.79 -19.47 -14.34
CA VAL A 380 0.56 -20.06 -14.19
C VAL A 380 1.59 -19.33 -15.05
N VAL A 381 1.27 -19.08 -16.32
CA VAL A 381 2.15 -18.35 -17.26
C VAL A 381 2.38 -16.92 -16.76
N ALA A 382 1.35 -16.29 -16.20
CA ALA A 382 1.37 -14.96 -15.62
C ALA A 382 2.00 -14.90 -14.22
N GLY A 383 2.55 -15.99 -13.68
CA GLY A 383 3.20 -15.95 -12.36
C GLY A 383 2.27 -15.71 -11.17
N ILE A 384 0.95 -15.74 -11.38
CA ILE A 384 -0.09 -15.46 -10.39
C ILE A 384 -0.99 -16.69 -10.18
N ALA A 385 -0.38 -17.88 -10.20
CA ALA A 385 -1.11 -19.12 -10.00
C ALA A 385 -1.83 -19.15 -8.65
N LEU A 386 -3.05 -19.66 -8.67
CA LEU A 386 -3.94 -19.68 -7.52
C LEU A 386 -3.51 -20.79 -6.56
N PRO A 387 -3.35 -20.58 -5.24
CA PRO A 387 -2.95 -21.65 -4.32
C PRO A 387 -3.88 -22.88 -4.36
N ASP A 388 -5.20 -22.63 -4.47
CA ASP A 388 -6.23 -23.68 -4.53
C ASP A 388 -6.10 -24.56 -5.80
N LEU A 389 -5.49 -24.05 -6.87
CA LEU A 389 -5.20 -24.81 -8.08
C LEU A 389 -4.25 -25.97 -7.77
N PHE A 390 -3.14 -25.68 -7.09
CA PHE A 390 -2.13 -26.68 -6.78
C PHE A 390 -2.65 -27.68 -5.76
N GLN A 391 -3.47 -27.23 -4.81
CA GLN A 391 -4.18 -28.13 -3.91
C GLN A 391 -5.08 -29.10 -4.70
N ARG A 392 -5.92 -28.59 -5.61
CA ARG A 392 -6.79 -29.43 -6.45
C ARG A 392 -6.00 -30.43 -7.30
N GLN A 393 -4.85 -30.02 -7.85
CA GLN A 393 -3.98 -30.94 -8.59
C GLN A 393 -3.43 -32.04 -7.67
N ARG A 394 -2.93 -31.68 -6.49
CA ARG A 394 -2.41 -32.62 -5.50
C ARG A 394 -3.48 -33.57 -4.97
N GLU A 395 -4.74 -33.17 -4.94
CA GLU A 395 -5.84 -34.05 -4.53
C GLU A 395 -5.99 -35.29 -5.43
N SER A 396 -5.54 -35.22 -6.69
CA SER A 396 -5.51 -36.36 -7.62
C SER A 396 -4.37 -37.37 -7.35
N GLU A 397 -3.38 -36.97 -6.56
CA GLU A 397 -2.21 -37.77 -6.22
C GLU A 397 -2.46 -38.67 -5.00
N ARG A 398 -1.65 -39.72 -4.85
CA ARG A 398 -1.69 -40.59 -3.67
C ARG A 398 -0.83 -40.01 -2.55
N GLU A 399 -1.34 -40.11 -1.33
CA GLU A 399 -0.56 -39.79 -0.12
C GLU A 399 0.68 -40.66 -0.02
N ARG A 400 1.79 -40.05 0.38
CA ARG A 400 3.09 -40.69 0.58
C ARG A 400 3.72 -40.17 1.85
N THR A 401 4.52 -41.00 2.49
CA THR A 401 5.28 -40.62 3.68
C THR A 401 6.69 -40.16 3.31
N GLY A 402 7.24 -39.23 4.09
CA GLY A 402 8.63 -38.82 3.94
C GLY A 402 8.91 -37.96 2.70
N LEU A 403 7.91 -37.23 2.20
CA LEU A 403 8.11 -36.27 1.12
C LEU A 403 8.88 -35.06 1.64
N ARG A 404 9.73 -34.49 0.79
CA ARG A 404 10.60 -33.37 1.11
C ARG A 404 10.06 -32.11 0.45
N VAL A 405 10.14 -30.99 1.17
CA VAL A 405 9.86 -29.68 0.59
C VAL A 405 11.12 -29.19 -0.10
N HIS A 406 11.02 -28.97 -1.40
CA HIS A 406 12.07 -28.43 -2.24
C HIS A 406 11.67 -27.03 -2.71
N GLU A 407 12.66 -26.16 -2.81
CA GLU A 407 12.54 -24.93 -3.56
C GLU A 407 13.33 -25.07 -4.85
N VAL A 408 12.69 -24.77 -5.98
CA VAL A 408 13.25 -24.90 -7.33
C VAL A 408 13.17 -23.53 -7.99
N THR A 409 14.32 -22.91 -8.23
CA THR A 409 14.40 -21.62 -8.93
C THR A 409 14.61 -21.86 -10.42
N VAL A 410 13.78 -21.21 -11.21
CA VAL A 410 13.75 -21.36 -12.67
C VAL A 410 13.87 -20.00 -13.33
N GLN A 411 14.74 -19.91 -14.34
CA GLN A 411 14.76 -18.78 -15.27
C GLN A 411 13.90 -19.12 -16.49
N GLN A 412 12.96 -18.24 -16.82
CA GLN A 412 12.12 -18.32 -17.99
C GLN A 412 12.48 -17.19 -18.97
N PRO A 413 13.12 -17.50 -20.11
CA PRO A 413 13.24 -16.55 -21.20
C PRO A 413 11.86 -16.19 -21.76
N LEU A 414 11.69 -14.92 -22.16
CA LEU A 414 10.45 -14.40 -22.72
C LEU A 414 10.57 -14.19 -24.24
N PRO A 415 9.46 -14.36 -24.99
CA PRO A 415 9.47 -14.14 -26.43
C PRO A 415 9.56 -12.65 -26.79
N GLU A 416 10.00 -12.33 -28.01
CA GLU A 416 10.07 -10.94 -28.52
C GLU A 416 8.72 -10.20 -28.47
N ASN A 417 7.60 -10.92 -28.49
CA ASN A 417 6.25 -10.35 -28.44
C ASN A 417 5.64 -10.35 -27.03
N TRP A 418 6.46 -10.37 -25.97
CA TRP A 418 6.03 -10.48 -24.58
C TRP A 418 4.93 -9.48 -24.18
N LEU A 419 5.04 -8.22 -24.61
CA LEU A 419 3.99 -7.20 -24.38
C LEU A 419 2.57 -7.66 -24.76
N ASN A 420 2.43 -8.46 -25.81
CA ASN A 420 1.13 -8.97 -26.27
C ASN A 420 0.87 -10.42 -25.80
N HIS A 421 1.75 -10.97 -24.97
CA HIS A 421 1.65 -12.33 -24.49
C HIS A 421 0.59 -12.43 -23.39
N PRO A 422 -0.25 -13.49 -23.34
CA PRO A 422 -1.29 -13.63 -22.33
C PRO A 422 -0.80 -13.64 -20.87
N GLY A 423 0.50 -13.88 -20.65
CA GLY A 423 1.14 -13.90 -19.34
C GLY A 423 1.84 -12.61 -18.93
N CYS A 424 1.81 -11.55 -19.74
CA CYS A 424 2.34 -10.25 -19.36
C CYS A 424 1.38 -9.58 -18.37
N LEU A 425 1.93 -9.12 -17.25
CA LEU A 425 1.24 -8.26 -16.28
C LEU A 425 1.72 -6.80 -16.43
N PRO A 426 1.07 -5.82 -15.77
CA PRO A 426 1.54 -4.45 -15.76
C PRO A 426 2.98 -4.35 -15.24
N ASP A 427 3.77 -3.44 -15.80
CA ASP A 427 5.18 -3.18 -15.46
C ASP A 427 6.17 -4.31 -15.86
N GLU A 428 5.70 -5.28 -16.64
CA GLU A 428 6.50 -6.38 -17.18
C GLU A 428 6.76 -6.30 -18.68
N GLU A 429 6.29 -5.24 -19.34
CA GLU A 429 6.22 -5.12 -20.80
C GLU A 429 7.59 -5.22 -21.47
N GLU A 430 8.63 -4.74 -20.77
CA GLU A 430 10.02 -4.69 -21.24
C GLU A 430 10.88 -5.85 -20.72
N TRP A 431 10.27 -6.86 -20.09
CA TRP A 431 11.03 -8.00 -19.59
C TRP A 431 11.48 -8.90 -20.74
N THR A 432 12.76 -9.30 -20.71
CA THR A 432 13.34 -10.29 -21.64
C THR A 432 13.41 -11.68 -21.03
N GLY A 433 13.26 -11.77 -19.70
CA GLY A 433 13.28 -12.98 -18.91
C GLY A 433 12.86 -12.70 -17.48
N TYR A 434 12.46 -13.74 -16.76
CA TYR A 434 12.22 -13.67 -15.33
C TYR A 434 12.77 -14.89 -14.60
N GLU A 435 13.01 -14.74 -13.31
CA GLU A 435 13.23 -15.84 -12.37
C GLU A 435 12.00 -16.01 -11.47
N VAL A 436 11.69 -17.27 -11.15
CA VAL A 436 10.63 -17.64 -10.22
C VAL A 436 11.06 -18.83 -9.38
N THR A 437 10.77 -18.78 -8.08
CA THR A 437 11.01 -19.90 -7.17
C THR A 437 9.70 -20.64 -6.90
N TRP A 438 9.71 -21.94 -7.11
CA TRP A 438 8.59 -22.84 -6.84
C TRP A 438 8.85 -23.61 -5.55
N GLU A 439 7.85 -23.69 -4.67
CA GLU A 439 7.86 -24.66 -3.58
C GLU A 439 7.16 -25.94 -4.02
N VAL A 440 7.80 -27.08 -3.77
CA VAL A 440 7.35 -28.38 -4.28
C VAL A 440 7.49 -29.43 -3.20
N LEU A 441 6.46 -30.23 -3.01
CA LEU A 441 6.53 -31.42 -2.18
C LEU A 441 6.82 -32.64 -3.07
N ALA A 442 8.00 -33.22 -2.93
CA ALA A 442 8.50 -34.28 -3.83
C ALA A 442 9.25 -35.38 -3.07
N VAL A 443 9.45 -36.54 -3.71
CA VAL A 443 10.21 -37.66 -3.12
C VAL A 443 11.71 -37.34 -3.02
N ASP A 444 12.23 -36.67 -4.04
CA ASP A 444 13.63 -36.28 -4.16
C ASP A 444 13.76 -35.07 -5.11
N THR A 445 15.00 -34.63 -5.31
CA THR A 445 15.36 -33.49 -6.16
C THR A 445 14.92 -33.68 -7.62
N ASP A 446 15.01 -34.89 -8.16
CA ASP A 446 14.67 -35.15 -9.57
C ASP A 446 13.14 -35.10 -9.76
N ASP A 447 12.36 -35.65 -8.83
CA ASP A 447 10.90 -35.54 -8.80
C ASP A 447 10.47 -34.06 -8.65
N ALA A 448 11.15 -33.27 -7.82
CA ALA A 448 10.87 -31.83 -7.67
C ALA A 448 11.08 -31.06 -8.98
N ILE A 449 12.23 -31.28 -9.65
CA ILE A 449 12.56 -30.64 -10.93
C ILE A 449 11.52 -31.00 -12.00
N ASN A 450 11.20 -32.30 -12.13
CA ASN A 450 10.27 -32.76 -13.16
C ASN A 450 8.88 -32.14 -13.00
N ARG A 451 8.38 -32.04 -11.77
CA ARG A 451 7.08 -31.41 -11.47
C ARG A 451 7.07 -29.93 -11.80
N VAL A 452 8.15 -29.21 -11.49
CA VAL A 452 8.25 -27.78 -11.82
C VAL A 452 8.33 -27.57 -13.31
N LEU A 453 9.12 -28.38 -14.03
CA LEU A 453 9.20 -28.28 -15.49
C LEU A 453 7.86 -28.61 -16.16
N GLU A 454 7.09 -29.57 -15.63
CA GLU A 454 5.75 -29.89 -16.14
C GLU A 454 4.81 -28.67 -16.10
N TRP A 455 4.87 -27.88 -15.02
CA TRP A 455 4.06 -26.66 -14.88
C TRP A 455 4.64 -25.46 -15.62
N GLN A 456 5.95 -25.21 -15.47
CA GLN A 456 6.63 -24.05 -16.02
C GLN A 456 6.63 -24.06 -17.55
N THR A 457 6.57 -25.23 -18.20
CA THR A 457 6.55 -25.33 -19.67
C THR A 457 5.16 -25.11 -20.29
N ILE A 458 4.10 -24.99 -19.50
CA ILE A 458 2.73 -24.79 -20.00
C ILE A 458 2.66 -23.48 -20.77
N ASP A 459 2.33 -23.56 -22.06
CA ASP A 459 2.14 -22.42 -22.97
C ASP A 459 3.32 -21.42 -23.03
N GLN A 460 4.50 -21.82 -22.56
CA GLN A 460 5.72 -21.03 -22.72
C GLN A 460 6.37 -21.32 -24.09
N PRO A 461 6.74 -20.28 -24.85
CA PRO A 461 7.38 -20.48 -26.15
C PRO A 461 8.83 -20.94 -26.03
N GLU A 462 9.53 -20.49 -25.00
CA GLU A 462 10.95 -20.78 -24.76
C GLU A 462 11.11 -21.78 -23.60
N PRO A 463 12.11 -22.69 -23.67
CA PRO A 463 12.32 -23.67 -22.62
C PRO A 463 12.87 -23.01 -21.34
N PRO A 464 12.33 -23.33 -20.16
CA PRO A 464 12.86 -22.85 -18.89
C PRO A 464 14.22 -23.47 -18.56
N VAL A 465 15.02 -22.77 -17.75
CA VAL A 465 16.33 -23.21 -17.26
C VAL A 465 16.31 -23.30 -15.74
N ILE A 466 16.59 -24.48 -15.20
CA ILE A 466 16.76 -24.66 -13.74
C ILE A 466 18.04 -23.95 -13.29
N LYS A 467 17.90 -23.02 -12.34
CA LYS A 467 19.01 -22.25 -11.77
C LYS A 467 19.53 -22.84 -10.47
N ASP A 468 18.60 -23.17 -9.57
CA ASP A 468 18.92 -23.71 -8.25
C ASP A 468 17.84 -24.68 -7.79
N VAL A 469 18.24 -25.68 -7.00
CA VAL A 469 17.32 -26.58 -6.31
C VAL A 469 17.84 -26.87 -4.91
N ARG A 470 17.06 -26.47 -3.90
CA ARG A 470 17.41 -26.66 -2.49
C ARG A 470 16.34 -27.44 -1.75
N TRP A 471 16.77 -28.39 -0.91
CA TRP A 471 15.89 -29.00 0.09
C TRP A 471 15.84 -28.07 1.30
N THR A 472 14.64 -27.74 1.76
CA THR A 472 14.45 -26.80 2.88
C THR A 472 14.77 -27.40 4.26
N GLY A 473 15.04 -28.71 4.32
CA GLY A 473 15.16 -29.46 5.57
C GLY A 473 13.82 -29.97 6.11
N GLU A 474 12.70 -29.56 5.51
CA GLU A 474 11.37 -29.98 5.92
C GLU A 474 10.96 -31.32 5.27
N THR A 475 10.17 -32.10 6.00
CA THR A 475 9.56 -33.36 5.53
C THR A 475 8.09 -33.39 5.94
N ARG A 476 7.21 -33.83 5.03
CA ARG A 476 5.75 -33.95 5.27
C ARG A 476 5.23 -35.31 4.79
N ASP A 477 4.22 -35.83 5.48
CA ASP A 477 3.42 -36.98 5.05
C ASP A 477 2.15 -36.45 4.40
N ASP A 478 2.12 -36.40 3.06
CA ASP A 478 1.05 -35.75 2.29
C ASP A 478 1.08 -36.23 0.81
N ARG A 479 0.35 -35.57 -0.08
CA ARG A 479 0.32 -35.81 -1.53
C ARG A 479 1.40 -34.98 -2.24
N PRO A 480 2.25 -35.55 -3.11
CA PRO A 480 3.29 -34.80 -3.81
C PRO A 480 2.69 -33.81 -4.82
N GLY A 481 3.42 -32.74 -5.15
CA GLY A 481 3.03 -31.73 -6.12
C GLY A 481 3.53 -30.33 -5.77
N ILE A 482 3.09 -29.34 -6.55
CA ILE A 482 3.43 -27.93 -6.31
C ILE A 482 2.73 -27.46 -5.03
N LEU A 483 3.44 -26.73 -4.19
CA LEU A 483 2.88 -26.05 -3.02
C LEU A 483 2.58 -24.59 -3.34
N LEU A 484 3.51 -23.92 -4.03
CA LEU A 484 3.44 -22.49 -4.31
C LEU A 484 4.25 -22.15 -5.58
N GLN A 485 3.75 -21.18 -6.34
CA GLN A 485 4.53 -20.42 -7.32
C GLN A 485 4.89 -19.08 -6.66
N GLY A 486 6.18 -18.79 -6.54
CA GLY A 486 6.63 -17.51 -5.99
C GLY A 486 6.40 -16.34 -6.95
N LYS A 487 6.65 -15.13 -6.45
CA LYS A 487 6.63 -13.91 -7.28
C LYS A 487 7.73 -13.97 -8.34
N ARG A 488 7.44 -13.48 -9.55
CA ARG A 488 8.44 -13.33 -10.61
C ARG A 488 9.35 -12.13 -10.33
N VAL A 489 10.62 -12.28 -10.65
CA VAL A 489 11.63 -11.21 -10.58
C VAL A 489 12.26 -11.08 -11.95
N LYS A 490 12.39 -9.85 -12.48
CA LYS A 490 13.05 -9.59 -13.76
C LYS A 490 14.46 -10.19 -13.73
N SER A 491 14.81 -11.00 -14.72
CA SER A 491 16.17 -11.57 -14.78
C SER A 491 17.16 -10.51 -15.23
N GLU A 492 18.27 -10.35 -14.52
CA GLU A 492 19.41 -9.59 -14.99
C GLU A 492 20.07 -10.31 -16.19
N GLU A 493 20.44 -9.56 -17.24
CA GLU A 493 21.07 -10.11 -18.46
C GLU A 493 22.46 -10.73 -18.21
#